data_AF-A0A6S6SCB0-F1
#
_entry.id   AF-A0A6S6SCB0-F1
#
_cell.length_a   1.000
_cell.length_b   1.000
_cell.length_c   1.000
_cell.angle_alpha   90.00
_cell.angle_beta   90.00
_cell.angle_gamma   90.00
#
_symmetry.space_group_name_H-M   'P 1'
#
loop_
_entity.id
_entity.type
_entity.pdbx_description
1 polymer ?
#
loop_
_entity_poly.entity_id
_entity_poly.type
_entity_poly.pdbx_seq_one_letter_code
_entity_poly.pdbx_strand_id
1 'polypeptide(L)'
;DNEWEGIVMGRYIVPAEMGDSVTCWDGSDEPEDRGLVAVTAANCSNDLKIYLNKKLSVGSVQYQYAWYETERMIPPRFYRNYELNNNAGLRIRSDDNSVTAFNCKTRFVDISSKDFKMTVCRRDYRQYHGLSDVLVTGAMVGEQKRGMLFDLYMSGSDFPSAIRLLERMLGSFKWHK
;
A
#
# COMPACT_ATOMS: atom_id res chain seq x y z
N ASP A 1 -8.86 -17.61 -13.56
CA ASP A 1 -7.91 -17.21 -12.50
C ASP A 1 -6.59 -16.83 -13.12
N ASN A 2 -6.30 -15.53 -13.21
CA ASN A 2 -5.01 -15.05 -13.69
C ASN A 2 -4.07 -14.96 -12.48
N GLU A 3 -2.99 -15.74 -12.48
CA GLU A 3 -1.91 -15.56 -11.51
C GLU A 3 -1.21 -14.23 -11.78
N TRP A 4 -0.92 -13.47 -10.71
CA TRP A 4 -0.19 -12.20 -10.83
C TRP A 4 1.31 -12.47 -10.81
N GLU A 5 2.04 -11.81 -11.68
CA GLU A 5 3.50 -11.86 -11.67
C GLU A 5 4.04 -11.23 -10.38
N GLY A 6 5.02 -11.89 -9.77
CA GLY A 6 5.62 -11.45 -8.52
C GLY A 6 6.96 -10.75 -8.76
N ILE A 7 7.20 -9.65 -8.05
CA ILE A 7 8.51 -8.98 -7.98
C ILE A 7 9.14 -9.20 -6.61
N VAL A 8 10.47 -9.19 -6.58
CA VAL A 8 11.23 -9.26 -5.33
C VAL A 8 11.26 -7.88 -4.69
N MET A 9 10.82 -7.80 -3.44
CA MET A 9 10.85 -6.61 -2.59
C MET A 9 11.56 -6.97 -1.28
N GLY A 10 12.89 -6.85 -1.29
CA GLY A 10 13.74 -7.29 -0.18
C GLY A 10 13.59 -8.78 0.11
N ARG A 11 13.00 -9.13 1.26
CA ARG A 11 12.72 -10.53 1.66
C ARG A 11 11.30 -10.98 1.32
N TYR A 12 10.59 -10.27 0.45
CA TYR A 12 9.28 -10.67 -0.04
C TYR A 12 9.26 -10.85 -1.55
N ILE A 13 8.38 -11.73 -2.00
CA ILE A 13 7.81 -11.70 -3.34
C ILE A 13 6.39 -11.15 -3.20
N VAL A 14 6.09 -10.08 -3.91
CA VAL A 14 4.80 -9.36 -3.88
C VAL A 14 4.24 -9.25 -5.29
N PRO A 15 2.90 -9.19 -5.46
CA PRO A 15 2.33 -9.03 -6.79
C PRO A 15 2.72 -7.67 -7.37
N ALA A 16 3.28 -7.67 -8.57
CA ALA A 16 3.46 -6.48 -9.39
C ALA A 16 2.14 -6.21 -10.11
N GLU A 17 2.08 -6.32 -11.43
CA GLU A 17 0.93 -5.90 -12.23
C GLU A 17 -0.31 -6.80 -11.99
N MET A 18 -1.29 -6.28 -11.25
CA MET A 18 -2.53 -7.00 -10.91
C MET A 18 -3.56 -6.98 -12.07
N GLY A 19 -3.12 -7.40 -13.25
CA GLY A 19 -3.89 -7.41 -14.51
C GLY A 19 -3.51 -6.27 -15.45
N ASP A 20 -3.94 -6.39 -16.71
CA ASP A 20 -3.44 -5.63 -17.87
C ASP A 20 -3.59 -4.10 -17.76
N SER A 21 -4.46 -3.61 -16.87
CA SER A 21 -4.69 -2.17 -16.68
C SER A 21 -3.75 -1.52 -15.67
N VAL A 22 -2.92 -2.31 -14.97
CA VAL A 22 -2.03 -1.84 -13.91
C VAL A 22 -0.60 -1.88 -14.40
N THR A 23 0.10 -0.75 -14.25
CA THR A 23 1.52 -0.64 -14.57
C THR A 23 2.31 -0.37 -13.30
N CYS A 24 3.50 -0.96 -13.19
CA CYS A 24 4.41 -0.72 -12.08
C CYS A 24 5.70 -0.03 -12.54
N TRP A 25 6.28 0.81 -11.68
CA TRP A 25 7.58 1.45 -11.89
C TRP A 25 8.41 1.46 -10.61
N ASP A 26 9.72 1.60 -10.77
CA ASP A 26 10.64 1.74 -9.64
C ASP A 26 10.34 3.01 -8.85
N GLY A 27 10.14 2.86 -7.55
CA GLY A 27 9.89 3.94 -6.60
C GLY A 27 11.09 4.22 -5.70
N SER A 28 12.20 3.53 -5.91
CA SER A 28 13.40 3.66 -5.09
C SER A 28 14.08 5.01 -5.33
N ASP A 29 14.55 5.64 -4.26
CA ASP A 29 15.45 6.78 -4.38
C ASP A 29 16.86 6.32 -4.78
N GLU A 30 17.65 7.22 -5.36
CA GLU A 30 19.06 6.94 -5.64
C GLU A 30 19.82 6.62 -4.34
N PRO A 31 20.61 5.54 -4.30
CA PRO A 31 21.38 5.20 -3.12
C PRO A 31 22.37 6.32 -2.75
N GLU A 32 22.22 6.93 -1.57
CA GLU A 32 23.20 7.87 -1.06
C GLU A 32 24.45 7.12 -0.54
N ASP A 33 25.66 7.57 -0.91
CA ASP A 33 26.94 6.98 -0.46
C ASP A 33 27.06 6.85 1.07
N ARG A 34 26.47 7.80 1.80
CA ARG A 34 26.41 7.84 3.28
C ARG A 34 25.04 7.48 3.84
N GLY A 35 24.16 6.92 3.02
CA GLY A 35 22.85 6.43 3.41
C GLY A 35 22.98 5.44 4.57
N LEU A 36 22.21 5.69 5.64
CA LEU A 36 22.18 4.79 6.80
C LEU A 36 21.12 3.69 6.65
N VAL A 37 20.21 3.82 5.69
CA VAL A 37 19.13 2.88 5.40
C VAL A 37 19.03 2.75 3.88
N ALA A 38 19.04 1.52 3.39
CA ALA A 38 18.71 1.22 2.00
C ALA A 38 17.20 1.10 1.88
N VAL A 39 16.64 1.75 0.86
CA VAL A 39 15.21 1.70 0.55
C VAL A 39 15.05 1.21 -0.87
N THR A 40 14.28 0.13 -1.04
CA THR A 40 13.83 -0.34 -2.35
C THR A 40 12.32 -0.18 -2.38
N ALA A 41 11.77 0.42 -3.42
CA ALA A 41 10.34 0.65 -3.52
C ALA A 41 9.81 0.40 -4.93
N ALA A 42 8.54 0.04 -5.00
CA ALA A 42 7.82 -0.11 -6.26
C ALA A 42 6.46 0.55 -6.13
N ASN A 43 6.09 1.32 -7.14
CA ASN A 43 4.82 2.01 -7.25
C ASN A 43 4.03 1.40 -8.39
N CYS A 44 2.74 1.16 -8.17
CA CYS A 44 1.87 0.60 -9.18
C CYS A 44 0.55 1.36 -9.21
N SER A 45 0.02 1.60 -10.40
CA SER A 45 -1.30 2.18 -10.55
C SER A 45 -1.96 1.78 -11.86
N ASN A 46 -3.28 1.91 -11.91
CA ASN A 46 -4.00 1.94 -13.17
C ASN A 46 -4.26 3.37 -13.66
N ASP A 47 -4.49 3.49 -14.97
CA ASP A 47 -4.92 4.75 -15.60
C ASP A 47 -6.46 4.86 -15.72
N LEU A 48 -7.19 4.00 -15.00
CA LEU A 48 -8.65 4.02 -15.05
C LEU A 48 -9.20 5.28 -14.37
N LYS A 49 -10.01 6.02 -15.14
CA LYS A 49 -10.69 7.23 -14.68
C LYS A 49 -12.14 7.23 -15.12
N ILE A 50 -13.00 6.66 -14.28
CA ILE A 50 -14.45 6.66 -14.49
C ILE A 50 -14.99 8.02 -14.07
N TYR A 51 -15.50 8.79 -15.03
CA TYR A 51 -16.07 10.10 -14.78
C TYR A 51 -17.45 9.98 -14.10
N LEU A 52 -17.63 10.69 -12.98
CA LEU A 52 -18.92 10.82 -12.31
C LEU A 52 -19.50 12.23 -12.49
N ASN A 53 -18.70 13.27 -12.29
CA ASN A 53 -19.08 14.67 -12.54
C ASN A 53 -17.84 15.57 -12.68
N LYS A 54 -18.06 16.89 -12.91
CA LYS A 54 -17.00 17.88 -13.17
C LYS A 54 -15.86 17.90 -12.14
N LYS A 55 -16.11 17.48 -10.91
CA LYS A 55 -15.13 17.48 -9.80
C LYS A 55 -14.78 16.06 -9.33
N LEU A 56 -15.36 15.01 -9.91
CA LEU A 56 -15.25 13.67 -9.39
C LEU A 56 -15.01 12.63 -10.49
N SER A 57 -13.93 11.87 -10.32
CA SER A 57 -13.68 10.63 -11.07
C SER A 57 -13.21 9.56 -10.09
N VAL A 58 -13.52 8.30 -10.40
CA VAL A 58 -13.27 7.12 -9.56
C VAL A 58 -12.67 5.98 -10.39
N GLY A 59 -12.44 4.82 -9.77
CA GLY A 59 -11.91 3.63 -10.44
C GLY A 59 -10.39 3.51 -10.39
N SER A 60 -9.71 4.46 -9.76
CA SER A 60 -8.26 4.36 -9.58
C SER A 60 -7.90 3.31 -8.53
N VAL A 61 -6.87 2.54 -8.84
CA VAL A 61 -6.20 1.61 -7.93
C VAL A 61 -4.73 2.01 -7.92
N GLN A 62 -4.18 2.27 -6.75
CA GLN A 62 -2.79 2.65 -6.54
C GLN A 62 -2.25 1.83 -5.38
N TYR A 63 -1.06 1.27 -5.50
CA TYR A 63 -0.40 0.61 -4.38
C TYR A 63 1.11 0.79 -4.46
N GLN A 64 1.74 0.73 -3.31
CA GLN A 64 3.17 0.92 -3.15
C GLN A 64 3.72 -0.11 -2.18
N TYR A 65 4.91 -0.60 -2.47
CA TYR A 65 5.73 -1.36 -1.55
C TYR A 65 7.01 -0.60 -1.28
N ALA A 66 7.50 -0.63 -0.04
CA ALA A 66 8.81 -0.11 0.30
C ALA A 66 9.49 -1.03 1.33
N TRP A 67 10.64 -1.57 0.95
CA TRP A 67 11.52 -2.33 1.81
C TRP A 67 12.61 -1.44 2.38
N TYR A 68 12.75 -1.45 3.70
CA TYR A 68 13.78 -0.73 4.43
C TYR A 68 14.75 -1.75 5.03
N GLU A 69 16.05 -1.53 4.88
CA GLU A 69 17.08 -2.37 5.51
C GLU A 69 18.32 -1.56 5.87
N THR A 70 18.98 -1.91 6.97
CA THR A 70 20.17 -1.20 7.44
C THR A 70 21.17 -2.13 8.11
N GLU A 71 22.45 -1.93 7.81
CA GLU A 71 23.55 -2.52 8.58
C GLU A 71 24.15 -1.52 9.58
N ARG A 72 24.04 -0.22 9.26
CA ARG A 72 24.77 0.89 9.89
C ARG A 72 23.98 1.64 10.96
N MET A 73 22.70 1.30 11.17
CA MET A 73 21.83 1.96 12.14
C MET A 73 21.47 1.03 13.31
N ILE A 74 21.45 1.59 14.52
CA ILE A 74 20.97 0.88 15.72
C ILE A 74 19.44 0.75 15.68
N PRO A 75 18.87 -0.32 16.28
CA PRO A 75 17.43 -0.60 16.16
C PRO A 75 16.50 0.56 16.57
N PRO A 76 16.71 1.28 17.69
CA PRO A 76 15.81 2.39 18.04
C PRO A 76 15.78 3.53 17.02
N ARG A 77 16.94 3.82 16.39
CA ARG A 77 17.02 4.85 15.34
C ARG A 77 16.37 4.36 14.05
N PHE A 78 16.51 3.07 13.74
CA PHE A 78 15.84 2.44 12.60
C PHE A 78 14.32 2.52 12.76
N TYR A 79 13.79 2.09 13.90
CA TYR A 79 12.35 2.13 14.16
C TYR A 79 11.78 3.54 14.07
N ARG A 80 12.47 4.54 14.60
CA ARG A 80 12.02 5.94 14.47
C ARG A 80 12.00 6.41 13.02
N ASN A 81 13.04 6.08 12.22
CA ASN A 81 13.05 6.42 10.80
C ASN A 81 11.94 5.69 10.04
N TYR A 82 11.77 4.39 10.30
CA TYR A 82 10.74 3.56 9.67
C TYR A 82 9.32 4.05 10.00
N GLU A 83 9.05 4.42 11.26
CA GLU A 83 7.74 4.96 11.67
C GLU A 83 7.43 6.31 11.00
N LEU A 84 8.42 7.21 10.89
CA LEU A 84 8.25 8.50 10.20
C LEU A 84 7.89 8.32 8.72
N ASN A 85 8.40 7.25 8.11
CA ASN A 85 8.10 6.90 6.72
C ASN A 85 6.82 6.06 6.55
N ASN A 86 6.20 5.59 7.63
CA ASN A 86 4.88 4.94 7.60
C ASN A 86 3.76 5.99 7.49
N ASN A 87 3.83 6.76 6.40
CA ASN A 87 2.79 7.65 5.93
C ASN A 87 2.30 7.07 4.60
N ALA A 88 0.98 7.13 4.35
CA ALA A 88 0.45 6.67 3.06
C ALA A 88 1.05 7.54 1.94
N GLY A 89 2.03 7.01 1.21
CA GLY A 89 2.75 7.74 0.14
C GLY A 89 1.89 8.00 -1.11
N LEU A 90 0.66 7.47 -1.11
CA LEU A 90 -0.25 7.49 -2.24
C LEU A 90 -0.97 8.83 -2.38
N ARG A 91 -1.19 9.24 -3.63
CA ARG A 91 -2.03 10.41 -3.94
C ARG A 91 -3.49 10.08 -3.68
N ILE A 92 -3.96 10.43 -2.49
CA ILE A 92 -5.35 10.30 -2.05
C ILE A 92 -6.11 11.58 -2.42
N ARG A 93 -7.36 11.43 -2.84
CA ARG A 93 -8.23 12.58 -3.10
C ARG A 93 -8.49 13.34 -1.80
N SER A 94 -8.29 14.66 -1.82
CA SER A 94 -8.59 15.53 -0.69
C SER A 94 -10.07 15.43 -0.29
N ASP A 95 -10.33 15.60 1.00
CA ASP A 95 -11.69 15.66 1.50
C ASP A 95 -12.46 16.83 0.87
N ASP A 96 -13.68 16.56 0.47
CA ASP A 96 -14.63 17.55 -0.02
C ASP A 96 -16.06 17.17 0.39
N ASN A 97 -17.03 17.99 0.00
CA ASN A 97 -18.43 17.77 0.34
C ASN A 97 -19.06 16.55 -0.34
N SER A 98 -18.34 15.81 -1.20
CA SER A 98 -18.88 14.63 -1.88
C SER A 98 -18.63 13.32 -1.13
N VAL A 99 -17.77 13.30 -0.10
CA VAL A 99 -17.45 12.10 0.70
C VAL A 99 -17.67 12.31 2.20
N THR A 100 -17.72 11.21 2.94
CA THR A 100 -17.60 11.20 4.40
C THR A 100 -16.14 11.34 4.83
N ALA A 101 -15.91 11.56 6.12
CA ALA A 101 -14.59 11.36 6.70
C ALA A 101 -14.20 9.87 6.67
N PHE A 102 -12.89 9.60 6.68
CA PHE A 102 -12.38 8.23 6.83
C PHE A 102 -12.73 7.64 8.20
N ASN A 103 -13.24 6.41 8.18
CA ASN A 103 -13.37 5.55 9.36
C ASN A 103 -12.35 4.43 9.27
N CYS A 104 -11.42 4.39 10.21
CA CYS A 104 -10.27 3.49 10.17
C CYS A 104 -10.31 2.42 11.26
N LYS A 105 -9.83 1.22 10.92
CA LYS A 105 -9.60 0.12 11.86
C LYS A 105 -8.17 -0.39 11.70
N THR A 106 -7.46 -0.46 12.82
CA THR A 106 -6.09 -0.99 12.89
C THR A 106 -6.06 -2.33 13.60
N ARG A 107 -5.33 -3.30 13.04
CA ARG A 107 -5.13 -4.65 13.60
C ARG A 107 -3.72 -5.14 13.29
N PHE A 108 -3.25 -6.09 14.09
CA PHE A 108 -2.10 -6.91 13.72
C PHE A 108 -2.59 -8.15 12.97
N VAL A 109 -1.90 -8.51 11.90
CA VAL A 109 -2.19 -9.70 11.08
C VAL A 109 -0.90 -10.40 10.72
N ASP A 110 -0.95 -11.72 10.56
CA ASP A 110 0.15 -12.51 10.00
C ASP A 110 0.08 -12.45 8.47
N ILE A 111 1.18 -12.04 7.83
CA ILE A 111 1.36 -12.11 6.38
C ILE A 111 2.65 -12.87 6.13
N SER A 112 2.52 -14.08 5.62
CA SER A 112 3.65 -14.97 5.33
C SER A 112 4.60 -15.16 6.54
N SER A 113 4.05 -15.44 7.72
CA SER A 113 4.81 -15.69 8.97
C SER A 113 5.55 -14.47 9.52
N LYS A 114 5.09 -13.26 9.18
CA LYS A 114 5.53 -11.99 9.76
C LYS A 114 4.31 -11.19 10.20
N ASP A 115 4.44 -10.52 11.33
CA ASP A 115 3.41 -9.64 11.84
C ASP A 115 3.42 -8.30 11.11
N PHE A 116 2.25 -7.85 10.69
CA PHE A 116 2.02 -6.52 10.15
C PHE A 116 1.00 -5.76 10.99
N LYS A 117 1.30 -4.51 11.30
CA LYS A 117 0.31 -3.53 11.74
C LYS A 117 -0.41 -3.00 10.50
N MET A 118 -1.63 -3.46 10.28
CA MET A 118 -2.48 -3.04 9.16
C MET A 118 -3.53 -2.04 9.63
N THR A 119 -3.76 -0.99 8.85
CA THR A 119 -4.87 -0.04 9.01
C THR A 119 -5.68 -0.01 7.75
N VAL A 120 -6.99 -0.28 7.86
CA VAL A 120 -7.94 -0.16 6.74
C VAL A 120 -8.91 0.97 7.06
N CYS A 121 -8.95 1.95 6.17
CA CYS A 121 -9.80 3.13 6.23
C CYS A 121 -10.81 3.10 5.09
N ARG A 122 -12.07 3.38 5.41
CA ARG A 122 -13.16 3.53 4.44
C ARG A 122 -13.75 4.92 4.54
N ARG A 123 -14.09 5.51 3.41
CA ARG A 123 -15.03 6.64 3.35
C ARG A 123 -16.02 6.44 2.21
N ASP A 124 -17.23 6.94 2.38
CA ASP A 124 -18.33 6.72 1.45
C ASP A 124 -18.65 7.97 0.63
N TYR A 125 -19.12 7.77 -0.59
CA TYR A 125 -19.65 8.84 -1.43
C TYR A 125 -21.07 9.20 -1.02
N ARG A 126 -21.31 10.48 -0.73
CA ARG A 126 -22.62 10.97 -0.26
C ARG A 126 -23.72 10.88 -1.32
N GLN A 127 -23.36 11.06 -2.60
CA GLN A 127 -24.30 11.07 -3.72
C GLN A 127 -24.33 9.73 -4.49
N TYR A 128 -23.39 8.83 -4.23
CA TYR A 128 -23.25 7.56 -4.94
C TYR A 128 -23.21 6.42 -3.93
N HIS A 129 -24.39 6.02 -3.45
CA HIS A 129 -24.53 4.96 -2.47
C HIS A 129 -23.92 3.64 -2.96
N GLY A 130 -23.20 2.96 -2.07
CA GLY A 130 -22.49 1.71 -2.39
C GLY A 130 -21.05 1.92 -2.88
N LEU A 131 -20.66 3.13 -3.25
CA LEU A 131 -19.27 3.45 -3.59
C LEU A 131 -18.50 3.96 -2.38
N SER A 132 -17.27 3.48 -2.25
CA SER A 132 -16.34 3.85 -1.18
C SER A 132 -14.92 4.03 -1.72
N ASP A 133 -14.20 4.98 -1.14
CA ASP A 133 -12.75 4.96 -1.17
C ASP A 133 -12.24 4.07 -0.04
N VAL A 134 -11.23 3.26 -0.35
CA VAL A 134 -10.55 2.40 0.61
C VAL A 134 -9.07 2.74 0.60
N LEU A 135 -8.54 3.08 1.78
CA LEU A 135 -7.13 3.33 2.01
C LEU A 135 -6.62 2.27 2.99
N VAL A 136 -5.53 1.62 2.65
CA VAL A 136 -4.87 0.61 3.44
C VAL A 136 -3.43 1.02 3.64
N THR A 137 -2.95 0.93 4.88
CA THR A 137 -1.52 1.01 5.20
C THR A 137 -1.12 -0.22 5.98
N GLY A 138 0.10 -0.70 5.76
CA GLY A 138 0.65 -1.90 6.35
C GLY A 138 2.11 -1.69 6.68
N ALA A 139 2.49 -2.01 7.92
CA ALA A 139 3.87 -1.96 8.35
C ALA A 139 4.28 -3.29 9.01
N MET A 140 5.29 -3.96 8.46
CA MET A 140 5.91 -5.12 9.10
C MET A 140 6.49 -4.70 10.46
N VAL A 141 6.32 -5.52 11.49
CA VAL A 141 6.84 -5.28 12.84
C VAL A 141 7.70 -6.45 13.34
N GLY A 142 8.46 -6.23 14.40
CA GLY A 142 9.23 -7.28 15.10
C GLY A 142 10.67 -7.47 14.61
N GLU A 143 11.05 -6.92 13.45
CA GLU A 143 12.41 -6.99 12.93
C GLU A 143 13.25 -5.77 13.36
N GLN A 144 14.52 -5.97 13.74
CA GLN A 144 15.31 -4.89 14.38
C GLN A 144 15.92 -3.87 13.42
N LYS A 145 16.20 -4.28 12.18
CA LYS A 145 16.98 -3.50 11.20
C LYS A 145 16.42 -3.59 9.79
N ARG A 146 15.18 -4.08 9.65
CA ARG A 146 14.49 -4.18 8.38
C ARG A 146 12.99 -4.09 8.56
N GLY A 147 12.30 -3.66 7.52
CA GLY A 147 10.88 -3.33 7.56
C GLY A 147 10.29 -3.36 6.16
N MET A 148 8.98 -3.57 6.08
CA MET A 148 8.24 -3.46 4.82
C MET A 148 7.02 -2.60 5.07
N LEU A 149 6.91 -1.52 4.30
CA LEU A 149 5.70 -0.73 4.19
C LEU A 149 4.92 -1.16 2.94
N PHE A 150 3.60 -1.16 3.08
CA PHE A 150 2.65 -1.46 2.03
C PHE A 150 1.49 -0.47 2.12
N ASP A 151 1.22 0.23 1.03
CA ASP A 151 0.04 1.09 0.91
C ASP A 151 -0.82 0.63 -0.26
N LEU A 152 -2.15 0.73 -0.11
CA LEU A 152 -3.11 0.51 -1.19
C LEU A 152 -4.24 1.53 -1.08
N TYR A 153 -4.60 2.13 -2.20
CA TYR A 153 -5.71 3.05 -2.34
C TYR A 153 -6.58 2.67 -3.52
N MET A 154 -7.88 2.55 -3.27
CA MET A 154 -8.90 2.29 -4.29
C MET A 154 -9.97 3.37 -4.21
N SER A 155 -10.30 4.00 -5.34
CA SER A 155 -11.33 5.04 -5.38
C SER A 155 -12.66 4.58 -5.97
N GLY A 156 -13.76 4.95 -5.31
CA GLY A 156 -15.14 4.66 -5.73
C GLY A 156 -15.39 3.21 -6.11
N SER A 157 -14.94 2.31 -5.24
CA SER A 157 -15.14 0.86 -5.36
C SER A 157 -16.29 0.38 -4.48
N ASP A 158 -16.88 -0.77 -4.83
CA ASP A 158 -17.70 -1.53 -3.88
C ASP A 158 -16.80 -2.05 -2.75
N PHE A 159 -17.14 -1.72 -1.50
CA PHE A 159 -16.30 -2.03 -0.34
C PHE A 159 -16.01 -3.55 -0.18
N PRO A 160 -17.00 -4.47 -0.25
CA PRO A 160 -16.74 -5.91 -0.30
C PRO A 160 -15.74 -6.34 -1.37
N SER A 161 -15.82 -5.78 -2.58
CA SER A 161 -14.89 -6.09 -3.68
C SER A 161 -13.47 -5.60 -3.39
N ALA A 162 -13.35 -4.39 -2.83
CA ALA A 162 -12.08 -3.83 -2.39
C ALA A 162 -11.40 -4.71 -1.33
N ILE A 163 -12.17 -5.20 -0.34
CA ILE A 163 -11.63 -6.10 0.68
C ILE A 163 -11.22 -7.45 0.10
N ARG A 164 -11.99 -8.04 -0.82
CA ARG A 164 -11.58 -9.29 -1.49
C ARG A 164 -10.28 -9.13 -2.28
N LEU A 165 -10.08 -7.98 -2.93
CA LEU A 165 -8.83 -7.69 -3.63
C LEU A 165 -7.67 -7.60 -2.64
N LEU A 166 -7.84 -6.88 -1.53
CA LEU A 166 -6.84 -6.78 -0.46
C LEU A 166 -6.48 -8.16 0.10
N GLU A 167 -7.48 -8.99 0.45
CA GLU A 167 -7.25 -10.33 0.99
C GLU A 167 -6.47 -11.21 0.02
N ARG A 168 -6.83 -11.19 -1.27
CA ARG A 168 -6.11 -11.93 -2.31
C ARG A 168 -4.68 -11.43 -2.49
N MET A 169 -4.48 -10.11 -2.46
CA MET A 169 -3.18 -9.47 -2.56
C MET A 169 -2.26 -9.87 -1.41
N LEU A 170 -2.71 -9.69 -0.16
CA LEU A 170 -1.94 -10.09 1.02
C LEU A 170 -1.68 -11.61 1.05
N GLY A 171 -2.65 -12.42 0.60
CA GLY A 171 -2.50 -13.87 0.48
C GLY A 171 -1.45 -14.33 -0.55
N SER A 172 -1.09 -13.46 -1.52
CA SER A 172 -0.04 -13.76 -2.49
C SER A 172 1.37 -13.36 -2.03
N PHE A 173 1.50 -12.65 -0.91
CA PHE A 173 2.82 -12.27 -0.40
C PHE A 173 3.54 -13.52 0.07
N LYS A 174 4.80 -13.67 -0.35
CA LYS A 174 5.63 -14.81 0.04
C LYS A 174 6.95 -14.34 0.59
N TRP A 175 7.32 -14.83 1.77
CA TRP A 175 8.64 -14.60 2.33
C TRP A 175 9.70 -15.34 1.50
N HIS A 176 10.66 -14.58 0.98
CA HIS A 176 11.80 -15.04 0.21
C HIS A 176 13.04 -15.06 1.11
N LYS A 177 13.66 -16.24 1.25
CA LYS A 177 14.83 -16.44 2.12
C LYS A 177 16.09 -15.96 1.46
#